data_AF-A0A448BTP3-F1
#
_entry.id   AF-A0A448BTP3-F1
#
_cell.length_a   1.000
_cell.length_b   1.000
_cell.length_c   1.000
_cell.angle_alpha   90.00
_cell.angle_beta   90.00
_cell.angle_gamma   90.00
#
_symmetry.space_group_name_H-M   'P 1'
#
loop_
_entity.id
_entity.type
_entity.pdbx_description
1 polymer ?
#
loop_
_entity_poly.entity_id
_entity_poly.type
_entity_poly.pdbx_seq_one_letter_code
_entity_poly.pdbx_strand_id
1 'polypeptide(L)'
;MSEAPRIQLLSPRLANQIAAGEVVERPASVAKELLENSLDAGSRRIDVEVEQGGIKLLRVRDDGRGIPADDLPLALARHATSKIRELEDLERVMSLGFRGEALASISSVARLTMTSRTADAGEAWQVETEGRDMQPRVQPAAHPVGTSVEVRDLFFNTPARRKFLRAEKTEFDHLQEVIKRLALARFDVAFHLRHNGKTIFALHEARDELARARRVGAVCGQAFLEQALPIEVERNGLHLWGWVGLPTFSRSQPDLQYFYVNGRMVRDKLVAHAVRQAYRDVLYNGRHPTFVLFFEVDPAVVDVNVHPTKHEVRFRDSRMVHDFLYGTLHRALGEVRPDDQLAPPGATSLTEPRPTGAAAGEFGPQGEMRLAESVLESPAARVGWSGGSSASGGSSGYSAYTRPEAPPSLAEAGGAYKAYFAPLPAGEAPAALPESAQDIPPLGYALAQLKGIYILAENAHGLVLVDMHAAHERITYERLKVAMASEGLRGQPLLVPESIAVSEREADCAEEHSSWFQRLGFELQRLGPESLAIRQIPALLKQAEATQLVRDVIADLLEYGTSDRIQAHLNELLGTMACHGAVRANRRLTLPEMNALLRDMEITERSGQCNHGRPTWTQLGLDELDKLFLRGR
;
A
#
# COMPACT_ATOMS: atom_id res chain seq x y z
N MET A 1 5.17 -68.67 -0.14
CA MET A 1 4.05 -67.89 0.44
C MET A 1 4.60 -67.20 1.67
N SER A 2 4.96 -65.92 1.61
CA SER A 2 5.41 -65.20 2.80
C SER A 2 4.22 -65.09 3.76
N GLU A 3 4.38 -65.52 5.00
CA GLU A 3 3.37 -65.34 6.04
C GLU A 3 2.88 -63.89 6.04
N ALA A 4 1.56 -63.70 6.06
CA ALA A 4 0.97 -62.38 6.15
C ALA A 4 1.42 -61.72 7.47
N PRO A 5 1.89 -60.45 7.43
CA PRO A 5 2.36 -59.77 8.63
C PRO A 5 1.24 -59.66 9.67
N ARG A 6 1.50 -60.10 10.91
CA ARG A 6 0.57 -59.96 12.04
C ARG A 6 0.59 -58.52 12.57
N ILE A 7 -0.56 -58.05 13.05
CA ILE A 7 -0.70 -56.74 13.70
C ILE A 7 0.17 -56.73 14.97
N GLN A 8 1.02 -55.70 15.12
CA GLN A 8 1.93 -55.53 16.27
C GLN A 8 1.90 -54.08 16.76
N LEU A 9 2.06 -53.90 18.06
CA LEU A 9 2.28 -52.59 18.67
C LEU A 9 3.62 -52.02 18.18
N LEU A 10 3.60 -50.77 17.73
CA LEU A 10 4.80 -50.05 17.35
C LEU A 10 5.60 -49.67 18.60
N SER A 11 6.93 -49.60 18.47
CA SER A 11 7.75 -49.05 19.55
C SER A 11 7.40 -47.57 19.77
N PRO A 12 7.48 -47.05 21.01
CA PRO A 12 7.16 -45.66 21.31
C PRO A 12 7.89 -44.67 20.39
N ARG A 13 9.18 -44.91 20.14
CA ARG A 13 9.98 -44.09 19.22
C ARG A 13 9.44 -44.11 17.78
N LEU A 14 9.09 -45.28 17.23
CA LEU A 14 8.58 -45.35 15.85
C LEU A 14 7.20 -44.70 15.74
N ALA A 15 6.31 -44.92 16.72
CA ALA A 15 5.01 -44.26 16.78
C ALA A 15 5.15 -42.73 16.85
N ASN A 16 6.13 -42.23 17.62
CA ASN A 16 6.41 -40.80 17.72
C ASN A 16 7.01 -40.24 16.42
N GLN A 17 7.88 -41.00 15.75
CA GLN A 17 8.43 -40.60 14.45
C GLN A 17 7.36 -40.50 13.36
N ILE A 18 6.38 -41.41 13.37
CA ILE A 18 5.23 -41.34 12.45
C ILE A 18 4.41 -40.08 12.73
N ALA A 19 4.03 -39.85 14.00
CA ALA A 19 3.27 -38.65 14.39
C ALA A 19 4.04 -37.35 14.11
N ALA A 20 5.36 -37.35 14.33
CA ALA A 20 6.24 -36.25 14.01
C ALA A 20 6.27 -35.94 12.50
N GLY A 21 5.86 -36.86 11.63
CA GLY A 21 5.75 -36.60 10.18
C GLY A 21 4.61 -35.66 9.82
N GLU A 22 3.57 -35.62 10.64
CA GLU A 22 2.41 -34.76 10.45
C GLU A 22 2.62 -33.38 11.08
N VAL A 23 3.43 -33.31 12.15
CA VAL A 23 3.66 -32.09 12.95
C VAL A 23 4.97 -31.39 12.59
N VAL A 24 6.04 -32.14 12.30
CA VAL A 24 7.41 -31.64 12.12
C VAL A 24 7.93 -31.97 10.73
N GLU A 25 7.63 -31.09 9.77
CA GLU A 25 8.10 -31.20 8.38
C GLU A 25 9.52 -30.64 8.20
N ARG A 26 9.83 -29.51 8.85
CA ARG A 26 11.05 -28.71 8.64
C ARG A 26 11.40 -27.87 9.88
N PRO A 27 12.60 -27.25 9.96
CA PRO A 27 12.99 -26.42 11.11
C PRO A 27 12.00 -25.30 11.44
N ALA A 28 11.39 -24.68 10.42
CA ALA A 28 10.39 -23.63 10.63
C ALA A 28 9.13 -24.13 11.36
N SER A 29 8.71 -25.38 11.15
CA SER A 29 7.58 -25.98 11.88
C SER A 29 7.93 -26.16 13.36
N VAL A 30 9.16 -26.58 13.67
CA VAL A 30 9.65 -26.68 15.06
C VAL A 30 9.67 -25.30 15.71
N ALA A 31 10.24 -24.31 15.03
CA ALA A 31 10.29 -22.94 15.53
C ALA A 31 8.89 -22.40 15.83
N LYS A 32 7.92 -22.62 14.92
CA LYS A 32 6.52 -22.23 15.13
C LYS A 32 5.98 -22.80 16.44
N GLU A 33 6.06 -24.11 16.65
CA GLU A 33 5.49 -24.76 17.85
C GLU A 33 6.18 -24.29 19.14
N LEU A 34 7.50 -24.10 19.13
CA LEU A 34 8.23 -23.59 20.30
C LEU A 34 7.86 -22.15 20.62
N LEU A 35 7.76 -21.29 19.60
CA LEU A 35 7.37 -19.88 19.77
C LEU A 35 5.92 -19.75 20.26
N GLU A 36 5.00 -20.56 19.73
CA GLU A 36 3.61 -20.59 20.19
C GLU A 36 3.53 -21.06 21.66
N ASN A 37 4.35 -22.03 22.07
CA ASN A 37 4.44 -22.44 23.47
C ASN A 37 4.98 -21.34 24.39
N SER A 38 6.00 -20.59 23.95
CA SER A 38 6.50 -19.43 24.69
C SER A 38 5.44 -18.34 24.82
N LEU A 39 4.65 -18.07 23.77
CA LEU A 39 3.54 -17.12 23.83
C LEU A 39 2.43 -17.58 24.78
N ASP A 40 2.05 -18.86 24.73
CA ASP A 40 1.07 -19.47 25.66
C ASP A 40 1.59 -19.50 27.11
N ALA A 41 2.90 -19.43 27.33
CA ALA A 41 3.53 -19.29 28.63
C ALA A 41 3.48 -17.86 29.19
N GLY A 42 2.99 -16.88 28.41
CA GLY A 42 2.89 -15.48 28.79
C GLY A 42 4.20 -14.69 28.66
N SER A 43 5.12 -15.16 27.82
CA SER A 43 6.43 -14.54 27.64
C SER A 43 6.33 -13.16 27.02
N ARG A 44 7.17 -12.23 27.49
CA ARG A 44 7.32 -10.87 26.97
C ARG A 44 8.58 -10.71 26.13
N ARG A 45 9.55 -11.60 26.28
CA ARG A 45 10.78 -11.63 25.51
C ARG A 45 11.07 -13.05 25.04
N ILE A 46 11.35 -13.17 23.74
CA ILE A 46 11.73 -14.44 23.12
C ILE A 46 13.02 -14.24 22.34
N ASP A 47 14.06 -14.96 22.73
CA ASP A 47 15.36 -15.01 22.07
C ASP A 47 15.48 -16.33 21.27
N VAL A 48 15.70 -16.21 19.97
CA VAL A 48 15.84 -17.33 19.02
C VAL A 48 17.25 -17.35 18.43
N GLU A 49 17.93 -18.49 18.57
CA GLU A 49 19.25 -18.72 18.01
C GLU A 49 19.22 -19.92 17.06
N VAL A 50 19.77 -19.71 15.86
CA VAL A 50 19.72 -20.67 14.76
C VAL A 50 21.12 -20.88 14.20
N GLU A 51 21.50 -22.14 14.00
CA GLU A 51 22.70 -22.52 13.25
C GLU A 51 22.36 -23.47 12.11
N GLN A 52 22.99 -23.28 10.96
CA GLN A 52 22.76 -24.08 9.74
C GLN A 52 21.27 -24.22 9.41
N GLY A 53 20.55 -23.10 9.35
CA GLY A 53 19.12 -23.08 9.00
C GLY A 53 18.20 -23.81 10.00
N GLY A 54 18.70 -24.09 11.21
CA GLY A 54 17.96 -24.78 12.28
C GLY A 54 18.16 -26.30 12.28
N ILE A 55 18.99 -26.83 11.38
CA ILE A 55 19.30 -28.26 11.33
C ILE A 55 20.31 -28.63 12.44
N LYS A 56 21.35 -27.81 12.62
CA LYS A 56 22.39 -28.05 13.61
C LYS A 56 21.94 -27.64 15.01
N LEU A 57 21.38 -26.43 15.13
CA LEU A 57 20.85 -25.90 16.38
C LEU A 57 19.66 -24.98 16.09
N LEU A 58 18.57 -25.20 16.82
CA LEU A 58 17.48 -24.26 17.03
C LEU A 58 17.25 -24.14 18.53
N ARG A 59 17.56 -22.97 19.10
CA ARG A 59 17.35 -22.65 20.51
C ARG A 59 16.30 -21.56 20.62
N VAL A 60 15.26 -21.80 21.40
CA VAL A 60 14.24 -20.81 21.75
C VAL A 60 14.29 -20.63 23.26
N ARG A 61 14.50 -19.39 23.70
CA ARG A 61 14.53 -19.01 25.10
C ARG A 61 13.48 -17.94 25.35
N ASP A 62 12.74 -18.11 26.43
CA ASP A 62 11.69 -17.18 26.84
C ASP A 62 11.79 -16.81 28.32
N ASP A 63 11.09 -15.74 28.68
CA ASP A 63 10.90 -15.23 30.04
C ASP A 63 9.49 -15.53 30.59
N GLY A 64 8.84 -16.58 30.08
CA GLY A 64 7.51 -16.99 30.50
C GLY A 64 7.44 -17.54 31.92
N ARG A 65 6.29 -18.11 32.31
CA ARG A 65 6.07 -18.64 33.66
C ARG A 65 6.97 -19.82 34.06
N GLY A 66 7.62 -20.47 33.10
CA GLY A 66 8.40 -21.69 33.32
C GLY A 66 7.56 -22.96 33.49
N ILE A 67 8.23 -24.08 33.68
CA ILE A 67 7.67 -25.42 33.89
C ILE A 67 8.23 -25.96 35.22
N PRO A 68 7.37 -26.42 36.15
CA PRO A 68 7.81 -27.07 37.40
C PRO A 68 8.67 -28.30 37.14
N ALA A 69 9.59 -28.61 38.07
CA ALA A 69 10.52 -29.74 37.94
C ALA A 69 9.80 -31.09 37.72
N ASP A 70 8.72 -31.31 38.47
CA ASP A 70 7.94 -32.55 38.43
C ASP A 70 7.15 -32.72 37.11
N ASP A 71 6.86 -31.61 36.42
CA ASP A 71 6.13 -31.58 35.16
C ASP A 71 7.07 -31.68 33.93
N LEU A 72 8.39 -31.51 34.10
CA LEU A 72 9.34 -31.59 32.98
C LEU A 72 9.30 -32.94 32.24
N PRO A 73 9.25 -34.11 32.93
CA PRO A 73 9.02 -35.40 32.27
C PRO A 73 7.70 -35.44 31.50
N LEU A 74 6.63 -34.88 32.10
CA LEU A 74 5.28 -34.91 31.55
C LEU A 74 5.17 -34.03 30.29
N ALA A 75 5.88 -32.90 30.26
CA ALA A 75 5.92 -31.99 29.11
C ALA A 75 6.53 -32.63 27.86
N LEU A 76 7.35 -33.68 28.01
CA LEU A 76 7.89 -34.48 26.89
C LEU A 76 7.08 -35.76 26.62
N ALA A 77 6.06 -36.05 27.42
CA ALA A 77 5.15 -37.16 27.21
C ALA A 77 4.10 -36.84 26.13
N ARG A 78 3.51 -37.87 25.53
CA ARG A 78 2.39 -37.69 24.59
C ARG A 78 1.10 -37.45 25.33
N HIS A 79 0.18 -36.73 24.67
CA HIS A 79 -1.17 -36.46 25.17
C HIS A 79 -1.17 -35.78 26.54
N ALA A 80 -0.09 -35.06 26.83
CA ALA A 80 0.09 -34.32 28.06
C ALA A 80 0.01 -32.82 27.73
N THR A 81 -0.93 -32.12 28.33
CA THR A 81 -1.15 -30.69 28.11
C THR A 81 -1.70 -30.04 29.36
N SER A 82 -1.30 -28.81 29.62
CA SER A 82 -1.88 -27.96 30.66
C SER A 82 -2.98 -27.04 30.15
N LYS A 83 -3.31 -27.11 28.85
CA LYS A 83 -4.14 -26.12 28.14
C LYS A 83 -5.61 -26.52 27.99
N ILE A 84 -5.91 -27.82 27.98
CA ILE A 84 -7.27 -28.37 27.89
C ILE A 84 -7.42 -29.55 28.83
N ARG A 85 -8.59 -29.71 29.44
CA ARG A 85 -8.90 -30.84 30.34
C ARG A 85 -10.15 -31.60 29.88
N GLU A 86 -11.13 -30.89 29.33
CA GLU A 86 -12.43 -31.46 28.94
C GLU A 86 -12.78 -31.14 27.48
N LEU A 87 -13.78 -31.84 26.91
CA LEU A 87 -14.18 -31.65 25.51
C LEU A 87 -14.71 -30.22 25.24
N GLU A 88 -15.38 -29.61 26.23
CA GLU A 88 -15.88 -28.24 26.14
C GLU A 88 -14.74 -27.20 26.02
N ASP A 89 -13.55 -27.50 26.57
CA ASP A 89 -12.37 -26.65 26.41
C ASP A 89 -11.88 -26.67 24.96
N LEU A 90 -12.04 -27.81 24.25
CA LEU A 90 -11.63 -27.97 22.84
C LEU A 90 -12.47 -27.09 21.90
N GLU A 91 -13.73 -26.83 22.25
CA GLU A 91 -14.64 -25.96 21.49
C GLU A 91 -14.37 -24.46 21.74
N ARG A 92 -13.66 -24.11 22.81
CA ARG A 92 -13.38 -22.72 23.24
C ARG A 92 -11.90 -22.34 23.26
N VAL A 93 -11.03 -23.12 22.62
CA VAL A 93 -9.57 -22.95 22.75
C VAL A 93 -9.10 -21.56 22.31
N MET A 94 -8.64 -20.76 23.28
CA MET A 94 -7.96 -19.47 23.05
C MET A 94 -6.42 -19.61 22.93
N SER A 95 -5.85 -20.77 23.29
CA SER A 95 -4.40 -21.01 23.20
C SER A 95 -3.96 -21.42 21.78
N LEU A 96 -2.72 -21.09 21.41
CA LEU A 96 -2.21 -21.34 20.05
C LEU A 96 -2.05 -22.85 19.77
N GLY A 97 -1.53 -23.59 20.77
CA GLY A 97 -1.44 -25.05 20.77
C GLY A 97 -2.38 -25.72 21.78
N PHE A 98 -2.80 -26.96 21.55
CA PHE A 98 -3.63 -27.73 22.51
C PHE A 98 -3.40 -29.25 22.52
N ARG A 99 -2.72 -29.80 21.52
CA ARG A 99 -2.65 -31.26 21.28
C ARG A 99 -1.77 -32.03 22.27
N GLY A 100 -0.84 -31.38 22.96
CA GLY A 100 0.07 -32.06 23.89
C GLY A 100 1.01 -33.07 23.22
N GLU A 101 1.37 -32.83 21.94
CA GLU A 101 2.21 -33.76 21.16
C GLU A 101 3.49 -33.12 20.60
N ALA A 102 3.57 -31.79 20.51
CA ALA A 102 4.65 -31.11 19.78
C ALA A 102 6.05 -31.46 20.31
N LEU A 103 6.30 -31.29 21.61
CA LEU A 103 7.61 -31.55 22.22
C LEU A 103 8.00 -33.04 22.18
N ALA A 104 7.03 -33.94 22.38
CA ALA A 104 7.22 -35.39 22.24
C ALA A 104 7.57 -35.79 20.80
N SER A 105 6.92 -35.18 19.81
CA SER A 105 7.23 -35.39 18.39
C SER A 105 8.62 -34.87 18.03
N ILE A 106 8.98 -33.65 18.46
CA ILE A 106 10.28 -33.04 18.18
C ILE A 106 11.41 -33.86 18.81
N SER A 107 11.28 -34.26 20.08
CA SER A 107 12.29 -35.08 20.77
C SER A 107 12.53 -36.44 20.11
N SER A 108 11.55 -37.01 19.41
CA SER A 108 11.73 -38.29 18.71
C SER A 108 12.59 -38.21 17.44
N VAL A 109 12.72 -37.01 16.86
CA VAL A 109 13.43 -36.76 15.59
C VAL A 109 14.65 -35.84 15.73
N ALA A 110 14.94 -35.35 16.93
CA ALA A 110 16.07 -34.47 17.24
C ALA A 110 16.64 -34.78 18.62
N ARG A 111 17.81 -34.23 18.94
CA ARG A 111 18.32 -34.20 20.32
C ARG A 111 17.72 -32.97 21.00
N LEU A 112 16.73 -33.18 21.86
CA LEU A 112 16.02 -32.12 22.56
C LEU A 112 16.50 -32.02 24.02
N THR A 113 16.90 -30.82 24.41
CA THR A 113 17.19 -30.46 25.81
C THR A 113 16.25 -29.33 26.19
N MET A 114 15.54 -29.46 27.30
CA MET A 114 14.66 -28.41 27.82
C MET A 114 15.08 -28.05 29.23
N THR A 115 15.31 -26.76 29.49
CA THR A 115 15.66 -26.23 30.81
C THR A 115 14.61 -25.20 31.21
N SER A 116 14.09 -25.29 32.43
CA SER A 116 13.07 -24.35 32.89
C SER A 116 13.19 -24.03 34.38
N ARG A 117 12.69 -22.87 34.77
CA ARG A 117 12.52 -22.47 36.16
C ARG A 117 11.27 -21.61 36.31
N THR A 118 10.46 -21.93 37.31
CA THR A 118 9.31 -21.10 37.71
C THR A 118 9.73 -20.00 38.69
N ALA A 119 8.90 -18.98 38.87
CA ALA A 119 9.23 -17.84 39.73
C ALA A 119 9.38 -18.21 41.23
N ASP A 120 8.64 -19.23 41.66
CA ASP A 120 8.59 -19.78 43.02
C ASP A 120 9.70 -20.81 43.30
N ALA A 121 10.38 -21.32 42.26
CA ALA A 121 11.45 -22.31 42.42
C ALA A 121 12.83 -21.65 42.66
N GLY A 122 13.53 -22.13 43.69
CA GLY A 122 14.91 -21.72 43.99
C GLY A 122 15.97 -22.29 43.03
N GLU A 123 15.65 -23.40 42.35
CA GLU A 123 16.56 -24.11 41.45
C GLU A 123 15.91 -24.27 40.07
N ALA A 124 16.73 -24.29 39.01
CA ALA A 124 16.26 -24.65 37.66
C ALA A 124 16.55 -26.12 37.38
N TRP A 125 15.75 -26.71 36.50
CA TRP A 125 15.85 -28.11 36.14
C TRP A 125 15.90 -28.28 34.64
N GLN A 126 16.66 -29.28 34.20
CA GLN A 126 16.84 -29.65 32.81
C GLN A 126 16.36 -31.07 32.59
N VAL A 127 15.66 -31.31 31.48
CA VAL A 127 15.23 -32.62 31.04
C VAL A 127 15.76 -32.92 29.64
N GLU A 128 16.24 -34.15 29.47
CA GLU A 128 16.70 -34.71 28.21
C GLU A 128 16.07 -36.08 28.00
N THR A 129 15.71 -36.41 26.76
CA THR A 129 15.21 -37.75 26.41
C THR A 129 16.20 -38.43 25.46
N GLU A 130 16.74 -39.57 25.87
CA GLU A 130 17.62 -40.39 25.04
C GLU A 130 17.12 -41.85 24.97
N GLY A 131 17.59 -42.60 23.97
CA GLY A 131 17.34 -44.05 23.85
C GLY A 131 16.14 -44.45 23.00
N ARG A 132 15.80 -45.75 23.01
CA ARG A 132 14.63 -46.29 22.28
C ARG A 132 13.31 -46.05 23.01
N ASP A 133 13.37 -46.02 24.34
CA ASP A 133 12.19 -45.90 25.20
C ASP A 133 11.84 -44.44 25.54
N MET A 134 12.64 -43.48 25.05
CA MET A 134 12.44 -42.02 25.27
C MET A 134 12.29 -41.65 26.75
N GLN A 135 13.05 -42.32 27.63
CA GLN A 135 12.96 -42.05 29.07
C GLN A 135 13.53 -40.66 29.40
N PRO A 136 12.77 -39.80 30.09
CA PRO A 136 13.23 -38.47 30.47
C PRO A 136 14.21 -38.57 31.64
N ARG A 137 15.38 -37.95 31.47
CA ARG A 137 16.39 -37.77 32.53
C ARG A 137 16.34 -36.32 33.00
N VAL A 138 16.00 -36.12 34.28
CA VAL A 138 15.94 -34.79 34.90
C VAL A 138 17.19 -34.55 35.74
N GLN A 139 17.77 -33.36 35.63
CA GLN A 139 18.96 -32.95 36.38
C GLN A 139 18.92 -31.45 36.75
N PRO A 140 19.57 -31.03 37.85
CA PRO A 140 19.68 -29.61 38.20
C PRO A 140 20.46 -28.83 37.15
N ALA A 141 20.06 -27.59 36.90
CA ALA A 141 20.70 -26.68 35.93
C ALA A 141 20.67 -25.22 36.43
N ALA A 142 21.38 -24.33 35.74
CA ALA A 142 21.32 -22.89 35.97
C ALA A 142 20.47 -22.22 34.89
N HIS A 143 19.34 -21.62 35.30
CA HIS A 143 18.44 -20.91 34.38
C HIS A 143 17.66 -19.81 35.13
N PRO A 144 17.44 -18.62 34.55
CA PRO A 144 16.52 -17.64 35.15
C PRO A 144 15.07 -18.13 35.04
N VAL A 145 14.10 -17.34 35.52
CA VAL A 145 12.68 -17.65 35.31
C VAL A 145 12.39 -17.69 33.82
N GLY A 146 11.61 -18.68 33.38
CA GLY A 146 11.29 -18.93 31.98
C GLY A 146 11.82 -20.28 31.50
N THR A 147 11.76 -20.51 30.18
CA THR A 147 12.12 -21.79 29.56
C THR A 147 13.13 -21.59 28.43
N SER A 148 14.09 -22.51 28.30
CA SER A 148 14.94 -22.68 27.13
C SER A 148 14.74 -24.07 26.54
N VAL A 149 14.41 -24.15 25.26
CA VAL A 149 14.34 -25.40 24.50
C VAL A 149 15.43 -25.38 23.43
N GLU A 150 16.34 -26.35 23.49
CA GLU A 150 17.37 -26.60 22.49
C GLU A 150 17.03 -27.82 21.65
N VAL A 151 17.00 -27.65 20.34
CA VAL A 151 16.80 -28.72 19.37
C VAL A 151 18.06 -28.83 18.52
N ARG A 152 18.77 -29.96 18.64
CA ARG A 152 20.03 -30.24 17.92
C ARG A 152 19.88 -31.40 16.96
N ASP A 153 20.62 -31.33 15.86
CA ASP A 153 20.70 -32.36 14.82
C ASP A 153 19.30 -32.85 14.36
N LEU A 154 18.47 -31.93 13.86
CA LEU A 154 17.13 -32.25 13.39
C LEU A 154 17.19 -33.33 12.29
N PHE A 155 16.36 -34.36 12.43
CA PHE A 155 16.28 -35.53 11.55
C PHE A 155 17.54 -36.40 11.50
N PHE A 156 18.42 -36.35 12.52
CA PHE A 156 19.62 -37.20 12.57
C PHE A 156 19.31 -38.70 12.47
N ASN A 157 18.13 -39.11 12.96
CA ASN A 157 17.69 -40.50 13.00
C ASN A 157 16.61 -40.85 11.95
N THR A 158 16.28 -39.92 11.05
CA THR A 158 15.31 -40.09 9.96
C THR A 158 15.92 -39.61 8.63
N PRO A 159 16.82 -40.39 8.00
CA PRO A 159 17.63 -39.93 6.86
C PRO A 159 16.80 -39.58 5.63
N ALA A 160 15.65 -40.22 5.43
CA ALA A 160 14.73 -39.89 4.34
C ALA A 160 14.24 -38.44 4.46
N ARG A 161 13.77 -38.01 5.65
CA ARG A 161 13.31 -36.63 5.90
C ARG A 161 14.44 -35.62 5.76
N ARG A 162 15.62 -35.96 6.26
CA ARG A 162 16.81 -35.10 6.12
C ARG A 162 17.16 -34.80 4.65
N LYS A 163 16.90 -35.74 3.73
CA LYS A 163 17.09 -35.54 2.27
C LYS A 163 16.03 -34.63 1.63
N PHE A 164 14.87 -34.43 2.25
CA PHE A 164 13.83 -33.52 1.75
C PHE A 164 14.07 -32.05 2.13
N LEU A 165 14.97 -31.80 3.09
CA LEU A 165 15.35 -30.44 3.46
C LEU A 165 15.99 -29.72 2.26
N ARG A 166 15.66 -28.43 2.13
CA ARG A 166 16.24 -27.55 1.11
C ARG A 166 17.60 -27.04 1.57
N ALA A 167 18.18 -26.15 0.77
CA ALA A 167 19.43 -25.48 1.12
C ALA A 167 19.27 -24.71 2.45
N GLU A 168 20.36 -24.58 3.20
CA GLU A 168 20.42 -23.88 4.50
C GLU A 168 19.69 -22.53 4.47
N LYS A 169 19.97 -21.73 3.43
CA LYS A 169 19.35 -20.41 3.24
C LYS A 169 17.83 -20.50 3.13
N THR A 170 17.30 -21.44 2.35
CA THR A 170 15.85 -21.61 2.14
C THR A 170 15.15 -22.03 3.43
N GLU A 171 15.75 -22.94 4.21
CA GLU A 171 15.19 -23.34 5.51
C GLU A 171 15.21 -22.19 6.52
N PHE A 172 16.32 -21.42 6.53
CA PHE A 172 16.41 -20.21 7.35
C PHE A 172 15.36 -19.17 6.95
N ASP A 173 15.15 -18.91 5.65
CA ASP A 173 14.17 -17.94 5.16
C ASP A 173 12.75 -18.34 5.59
N HIS A 174 12.41 -19.64 5.55
CA HIS A 174 11.14 -20.15 6.06
C HIS A 174 10.99 -19.94 7.57
N LEU A 175 12.05 -20.17 8.34
CA LEU A 175 12.05 -19.96 9.80
C LEU A 175 11.93 -18.46 10.13
N GLN A 176 12.69 -17.62 9.45
CA GLN A 176 12.63 -16.16 9.61
C GLN A 176 11.21 -15.65 9.34
N GLU A 177 10.57 -16.15 8.29
CA GLU A 177 9.19 -15.80 7.93
C GLU A 177 8.17 -16.19 9.02
N VAL A 178 8.34 -17.35 9.69
CA VAL A 178 7.51 -17.71 10.84
C VAL A 178 7.65 -16.70 11.98
N ILE A 179 8.88 -16.30 12.31
CA ILE A 179 9.12 -15.34 13.38
C ILE A 179 8.57 -13.97 13.01
N LYS A 180 8.73 -13.51 11.76
CA LYS A 180 8.14 -12.26 11.28
C LYS A 180 6.63 -12.23 11.46
N ARG A 181 5.95 -13.33 11.11
CA ARG A 181 4.48 -13.46 11.27
C ARG A 181 4.04 -13.33 12.72
N LEU A 182 4.75 -13.97 13.64
CA LEU A 182 4.44 -13.91 15.07
C LEU A 182 4.79 -12.54 15.67
N ALA A 183 5.89 -11.93 15.23
CA ALA A 183 6.30 -10.60 15.69
C ALA A 183 5.32 -9.49 15.29
N LEU A 184 4.67 -9.64 14.14
CA LEU A 184 3.57 -8.76 13.69
C LEU A 184 2.23 -9.11 14.36
N ALA A 185 2.01 -10.36 14.76
CA ALA A 185 0.81 -10.74 15.52
C ALA A 185 0.83 -10.22 16.97
N ARG A 186 2.01 -10.16 17.59
CA ARG A 186 2.19 -9.85 19.02
C ARG A 186 3.17 -8.70 19.21
N PHE A 187 2.66 -7.47 19.07
CA PHE A 187 3.42 -6.24 19.31
C PHE A 187 3.89 -6.09 20.76
N ASP A 188 3.19 -6.73 21.69
CA ASP A 188 3.47 -6.75 23.13
C ASP A 188 4.67 -7.64 23.53
N VAL A 189 5.23 -8.42 22.60
CA VAL A 189 6.34 -9.36 22.86
C VAL A 189 7.58 -8.94 22.07
N ALA A 190 8.74 -8.90 22.70
CA ALA A 190 10.04 -8.67 22.08
C ALA A 190 10.60 -9.94 21.43
N PHE A 191 11.14 -9.82 20.21
CA PHE A 191 11.72 -10.93 19.45
C PHE A 191 13.16 -10.62 19.05
N HIS A 192 14.08 -11.50 19.41
CA HIS A 192 15.48 -11.44 18.97
C HIS A 192 15.82 -12.66 18.14
N LEU A 193 16.32 -12.47 16.92
CA LEU A 193 16.75 -13.57 16.06
C LEU A 193 18.24 -13.45 15.76
N ARG A 194 18.99 -14.52 16.05
CA ARG A 194 20.40 -14.70 15.67
C ARG A 194 20.57 -15.89 14.75
N HIS A 195 21.35 -15.72 13.69
CA HIS A 195 21.70 -16.79 12.75
C HIS A 195 23.23 -16.88 12.61
N ASN A 196 23.80 -18.06 12.87
CA ASN A 196 25.23 -18.31 12.79
C ASN A 196 26.05 -17.25 13.56
N GLY A 197 25.61 -16.93 14.77
CA GLY A 197 26.22 -15.94 15.67
C GLY A 197 25.88 -14.47 15.39
N LYS A 198 25.35 -14.13 14.19
CA LYS A 198 25.01 -12.75 13.79
C LYS A 198 23.56 -12.40 14.12
N THR A 199 23.32 -11.20 14.62
CA THR A 199 21.96 -10.68 14.84
C THR A 199 21.30 -10.32 13.51
N ILE A 200 20.10 -10.85 13.28
CA ILE A 200 19.31 -10.60 12.06
C ILE A 200 18.29 -9.48 12.33
N PHE A 201 17.54 -9.58 13.42
CA PHE A 201 16.72 -8.47 13.92
C PHE A 201 16.58 -8.56 15.45
N ALA A 202 16.32 -7.39 16.05
CA ALA A 202 15.99 -7.23 17.46
C ALA A 202 14.78 -6.29 17.56
N LEU A 203 13.61 -6.88 17.79
CA LEU A 203 12.33 -6.19 17.82
C LEU A 203 11.91 -6.00 19.27
N HIS A 204 11.77 -4.74 19.69
CA HIS A 204 11.36 -4.36 21.05
C HIS A 204 9.84 -4.29 21.15
N GLU A 205 9.28 -4.50 22.34
CA GLU A 205 7.85 -4.32 22.63
C GLU A 205 7.33 -2.99 22.07
N ALA A 206 6.17 -3.02 21.44
CA ALA A 206 5.56 -1.91 20.72
C ALA A 206 4.13 -1.68 21.23
N ARG A 207 4.00 -0.87 22.29
CA ARG A 207 2.70 -0.60 22.93
C ARG A 207 1.96 0.55 22.23
N ASP A 208 2.71 1.58 21.86
CA ASP A 208 2.20 2.79 21.22
C ASP A 208 2.17 2.65 19.69
N GLU A 209 1.32 3.41 19.02
CA GLU A 209 1.14 3.38 17.57
C GLU A 209 2.45 3.61 16.80
N LEU A 210 3.24 4.61 17.23
CA LEU A 210 4.55 4.90 16.65
C LEU A 210 5.52 3.72 16.78
N ALA A 211 5.49 3.02 17.90
CA ALA A 211 6.33 1.84 18.12
C ALA A 211 5.88 0.67 17.24
N ARG A 212 4.56 0.51 17.02
CA ARG A 212 4.01 -0.50 16.10
C ARG A 212 4.46 -0.22 14.66
N ALA A 213 4.35 1.03 14.20
CA ALA A 213 4.84 1.46 12.89
C ALA A 213 6.34 1.17 12.71
N ARG A 214 7.18 1.51 13.71
CA ARG A 214 8.62 1.18 13.70
C ARG A 214 8.88 -0.32 13.60
N ARG A 215 8.11 -1.15 14.32
CA ARG A 215 8.22 -2.61 14.23
C ARG A 215 7.86 -3.12 12.84
N VAL A 216 6.78 -2.61 12.26
CA VAL A 216 6.38 -2.93 10.88
C VAL A 216 7.49 -2.57 9.89
N GLY A 217 8.07 -1.37 10.00
CA GLY A 217 9.23 -0.97 9.19
C GLY A 217 10.46 -1.87 9.39
N ALA A 218 10.72 -2.35 10.61
CA ALA A 218 11.81 -3.29 10.87
C ALA A 218 11.58 -4.70 10.29
N VAL A 219 10.32 -5.16 10.21
CA VAL A 219 9.96 -6.50 9.72
C VAL A 219 9.79 -6.52 8.19
N CYS A 220 9.07 -5.54 7.65
CA CYS A 220 8.68 -5.41 6.25
C CYS A 220 9.67 -4.56 5.43
N GLY A 221 10.54 -3.78 6.09
CA GLY A 221 11.47 -2.84 5.47
C GLY A 221 10.98 -1.39 5.55
N GLN A 222 11.91 -0.44 5.66
CA GLN A 222 11.57 0.99 5.79
C GLN A 222 10.83 1.53 4.56
N ALA A 223 11.22 1.08 3.37
CA ALA A 223 10.55 1.46 2.12
C ALA A 223 9.05 1.07 2.09
N PHE A 224 8.65 0.00 2.80
CA PHE A 224 7.22 -0.33 2.92
C PHE A 224 6.51 0.70 3.79
N LEU A 225 7.08 1.06 4.94
CA LEU A 225 6.46 2.02 5.86
C LEU A 225 6.34 3.42 5.24
N GLU A 226 7.35 3.87 4.50
CA GLU A 226 7.34 5.14 3.76
C GLU A 226 6.28 5.18 2.64
N GLN A 227 5.89 4.02 2.12
CA GLN A 227 4.92 3.88 1.03
C GLN A 227 3.64 3.18 1.49
N ALA A 228 3.34 3.19 2.79
CA ALA A 228 2.15 2.58 3.34
C ALA A 228 1.18 3.61 3.91
N LEU A 229 -0.09 3.42 3.60
CA LEU A 229 -1.21 4.16 4.15
C LEU A 229 -1.71 3.44 5.42
N PRO A 230 -1.68 4.09 6.59
CA PRO A 230 -2.36 3.55 7.77
C PRO A 230 -3.87 3.59 7.57
N ILE A 231 -4.56 2.53 7.98
CA ILE A 231 -6.02 2.45 7.97
C ILE A 231 -6.53 2.03 9.34
N GLU A 232 -7.67 2.57 9.73
CA GLU A 232 -8.42 2.18 10.93
C GLU A 232 -9.90 2.46 10.69
N VAL A 233 -10.73 1.41 10.61
CA VAL A 233 -12.15 1.52 10.36
C VAL A 233 -12.91 0.46 11.15
N GLU A 234 -13.90 0.90 11.93
CA GLU A 234 -14.82 0.04 12.65
C GLU A 234 -16.27 0.24 12.17
N ARG A 235 -16.95 -0.83 11.77
CA ARG A 235 -18.37 -0.83 11.36
C ARG A 235 -19.04 -2.18 11.63
N ASN A 236 -20.28 -2.16 12.12
CA ASN A 236 -21.10 -3.37 12.32
C ASN A 236 -20.41 -4.48 13.16
N GLY A 237 -19.59 -4.10 14.15
CA GLY A 237 -18.81 -5.06 14.95
C GLY A 237 -17.63 -5.70 14.22
N LEU A 238 -17.26 -5.16 13.04
CA LEU A 238 -16.05 -5.49 12.31
C LEU A 238 -15.06 -4.34 12.46
N HIS A 239 -13.84 -4.63 12.87
CA HIS A 239 -12.78 -3.63 13.01
C HIS A 239 -11.58 -4.04 12.15
N LEU A 240 -11.17 -3.17 11.23
CA LEU A 240 -10.01 -3.37 10.36
C LEU A 240 -9.02 -2.24 10.60
N TRP A 241 -7.80 -2.60 10.98
CA TRP A 241 -6.71 -1.64 11.15
C TRP A 241 -5.39 -2.18 10.58
N GLY A 242 -4.42 -1.30 10.33
CA GLY A 242 -3.09 -1.69 9.88
C GLY A 242 -2.56 -0.80 8.76
N TRP A 243 -1.75 -1.36 7.87
CA TRP A 243 -1.02 -0.64 6.82
C TRP A 243 -1.23 -1.28 5.46
N VAL A 244 -1.51 -0.44 4.48
CA VAL A 244 -1.79 -0.82 3.10
C VAL A 244 -0.82 -0.10 2.18
N GLY A 245 -0.02 -0.83 1.42
CA GLY A 245 0.96 -0.23 0.52
C GLY A 245 0.29 0.54 -0.60
N LEU A 246 0.79 1.74 -0.90
CA LEU A 246 0.41 2.49 -2.08
C LEU A 246 0.66 1.64 -3.34
N PRO A 247 -0.16 1.73 -4.39
CA PRO A 247 0.04 0.85 -5.55
C PRO A 247 1.35 1.11 -6.33
N THR A 248 2.00 2.26 -6.11
CA THR A 248 3.38 2.56 -6.52
C THR A 248 4.39 1.59 -5.90
N PHE A 249 4.12 1.11 -4.68
CA PHE A 249 4.92 0.12 -3.97
C PHE A 249 4.31 -1.29 -4.12
N SER A 250 4.59 -1.90 -5.26
CA SER A 250 4.10 -3.24 -5.60
C SER A 250 5.22 -4.28 -5.70
N ARG A 251 4.87 -5.55 -5.46
CA ARG A 251 5.82 -6.69 -5.50
C ARG A 251 5.56 -7.58 -6.70
N SER A 252 6.59 -8.30 -7.14
CA SER A 252 6.45 -9.34 -8.17
C SER A 252 5.94 -10.67 -7.61
N GLN A 253 6.01 -10.85 -6.29
CA GLN A 253 5.53 -12.02 -5.56
C GLN A 253 4.64 -11.59 -4.38
N PRO A 254 3.74 -12.45 -3.89
CA PRO A 254 2.92 -12.16 -2.70
C PRO A 254 3.72 -12.40 -1.41
N ASP A 255 4.88 -11.76 -1.29
CA ASP A 255 5.81 -11.95 -0.17
C ASP A 255 5.54 -11.03 1.03
N LEU A 256 4.83 -9.91 0.82
CA LEU A 256 4.54 -8.89 1.82
C LEU A 256 3.02 -8.73 2.02
N GLN A 257 2.35 -9.85 2.28
CA GLN A 257 0.90 -9.94 2.48
C GLN A 257 0.63 -10.63 3.82
N TYR A 258 0.43 -9.81 4.84
CA TYR A 258 0.14 -10.27 6.20
C TYR A 258 -1.28 -9.86 6.57
N PHE A 259 -2.13 -10.86 6.85
CA PHE A 259 -3.50 -10.65 7.29
C PHE A 259 -3.74 -11.43 8.57
N TYR A 260 -4.27 -10.76 9.58
CA TYR A 260 -4.53 -11.34 10.89
C TYR A 260 -6.03 -11.27 11.20
N VAL A 261 -6.59 -12.35 11.73
CA VAL A 261 -7.95 -12.39 12.28
C VAL A 261 -7.83 -12.67 13.76
N ASN A 262 -8.28 -11.76 14.62
CA ASN A 262 -8.19 -11.88 16.08
C ASN A 262 -6.78 -12.30 16.56
N GLY A 263 -5.73 -11.68 16.00
CA GLY A 263 -4.32 -11.97 16.32
C GLY A 263 -3.72 -13.21 15.65
N ARG A 264 -4.49 -13.98 14.88
CA ARG A 264 -4.00 -15.16 14.16
C ARG A 264 -3.73 -14.84 12.70
N MET A 265 -2.56 -15.22 12.18
CA MET A 265 -2.30 -15.09 10.74
C MET A 265 -3.19 -16.03 9.92
N VAL A 266 -3.86 -15.49 8.91
CA VAL A 266 -4.74 -16.22 8.00
C VAL A 266 -4.32 -15.97 6.55
N ARG A 267 -4.41 -17.00 5.73
CA ARG A 267 -4.24 -16.95 4.27
C ARG A 267 -5.52 -17.42 3.61
N ASP A 268 -6.49 -16.52 3.54
CA ASP A 268 -7.80 -16.82 2.95
C ASP A 268 -7.94 -16.30 1.52
N LYS A 269 -8.59 -17.09 0.65
CA LYS A 269 -8.81 -16.72 -0.76
C LYS A 269 -9.79 -15.56 -0.91
N LEU A 270 -10.78 -15.46 -0.03
CA LEU A 270 -11.76 -14.37 0.01
C LEU A 270 -11.08 -13.04 0.29
N VAL A 271 -10.23 -13.00 1.32
CA VAL A 271 -9.46 -11.81 1.67
C VAL A 271 -8.52 -11.43 0.52
N ALA A 272 -7.78 -12.40 -0.03
CA ALA A 272 -6.89 -12.15 -1.16
C ALA A 272 -7.64 -11.63 -2.40
N HIS A 273 -8.88 -12.08 -2.61
CA HIS A 273 -9.74 -11.58 -3.68
C HIS A 273 -10.23 -10.16 -3.42
N ALA A 274 -10.76 -9.87 -2.21
CA ALA A 274 -11.24 -8.55 -1.82
C ALA A 274 -10.15 -7.48 -1.94
N VAL A 275 -8.94 -7.77 -1.45
CA VAL A 275 -7.79 -6.86 -1.58
C VAL A 275 -7.42 -6.70 -3.05
N ARG A 276 -7.29 -7.79 -3.82
CA ARG A 276 -6.95 -7.67 -5.26
C ARG A 276 -7.99 -6.84 -6.02
N GLN A 277 -9.27 -7.00 -5.70
CA GLN A 277 -10.36 -6.23 -6.29
C GLN A 277 -10.27 -4.74 -5.93
N ALA A 278 -9.89 -4.40 -4.69
CA ALA A 278 -9.68 -3.02 -4.28
C ALA A 278 -8.57 -2.32 -5.09
N TYR A 279 -7.55 -3.08 -5.51
CA TYR A 279 -6.40 -2.61 -6.30
C TYR A 279 -6.56 -2.73 -7.83
N ARG A 280 -7.66 -3.30 -8.34
CA ARG A 280 -7.80 -3.65 -9.77
C ARG A 280 -7.57 -2.45 -10.72
N ASP A 281 -8.02 -1.27 -10.33
CA ASP A 281 -7.94 -0.06 -11.17
C ASP A 281 -6.58 0.67 -11.08
N VAL A 282 -5.67 0.23 -10.20
CA VAL A 282 -4.43 0.97 -9.86
C VAL A 282 -3.16 0.13 -9.93
N LEU A 283 -3.28 -1.19 -9.99
CA LEU A 283 -2.15 -2.11 -9.95
C LEU A 283 -1.96 -2.80 -11.31
N TYR A 284 -0.72 -2.83 -11.82
CA TYR A 284 -0.39 -3.51 -13.07
C TYR A 284 -0.63 -5.03 -13.00
N ASN A 285 -1.02 -5.64 -14.14
CA ASN A 285 -1.24 -7.07 -14.25
C ASN A 285 0.01 -7.89 -13.83
N GLY A 286 -0.18 -8.83 -12.90
CA GLY A 286 0.89 -9.69 -12.37
C GLY A 286 1.72 -9.07 -11.22
N ARG A 287 1.44 -7.83 -10.81
CA ARG A 287 1.94 -7.27 -9.56
C ARG A 287 1.06 -7.68 -8.38
N HIS A 288 1.65 -7.67 -7.20
CA HIS A 288 0.98 -8.01 -5.95
C HIS A 288 0.94 -6.78 -5.03
N PRO A 289 -0.23 -6.48 -4.43
CA PRO A 289 -0.33 -5.45 -3.41
C PRO A 289 0.41 -5.89 -2.14
N THR A 290 0.85 -4.92 -1.36
CA THR A 290 1.54 -5.14 -0.10
C THR A 290 0.69 -4.62 1.05
N PHE A 291 0.60 -5.38 2.14
CA PHE A 291 -0.24 -4.97 3.27
C PHE A 291 0.09 -5.75 4.54
N VAL A 292 -0.16 -5.12 5.68
CA VAL A 292 -0.15 -5.69 7.02
C VAL A 292 -1.46 -5.29 7.70
N LEU A 293 -2.44 -6.18 7.71
CA LEU A 293 -3.82 -5.89 8.12
C LEU A 293 -4.25 -6.76 9.30
N PHE A 294 -4.97 -6.15 10.23
CA PHE A 294 -5.53 -6.76 11.42
C PHE A 294 -7.03 -6.59 11.39
N PHE A 295 -7.73 -7.72 11.41
CA PHE A 295 -9.17 -7.82 11.36
C PHE A 295 -9.68 -8.40 12.67
N GLU A 296 -10.45 -7.61 13.40
CA GLU A 296 -11.08 -7.97 14.66
C GLU A 296 -12.57 -8.15 14.44
N VAL A 297 -13.08 -9.28 14.90
CA VAL A 297 -14.47 -9.72 14.70
C VAL A 297 -14.88 -10.65 15.83
N ASP A 298 -16.17 -10.71 16.14
CA ASP A 298 -16.71 -11.63 17.13
C ASP A 298 -16.26 -13.09 16.84
N PRO A 299 -15.58 -13.77 17.79
CA PRO A 299 -15.19 -15.17 17.63
C PRO A 299 -16.35 -16.10 17.27
N ALA A 300 -17.60 -15.77 17.63
CA ALA A 300 -18.77 -16.59 17.31
C ALA A 300 -19.13 -16.62 15.82
N VAL A 301 -18.64 -15.67 15.01
CA VAL A 301 -18.91 -15.60 13.57
C VAL A 301 -17.77 -16.13 12.71
N VAL A 302 -16.67 -16.60 13.32
CA VAL A 302 -15.50 -17.16 12.63
C VAL A 302 -15.21 -18.58 13.11
N ASP A 303 -15.28 -19.53 12.20
CA ASP A 303 -14.79 -20.88 12.43
C ASP A 303 -13.31 -20.98 12.06
N VAL A 304 -12.48 -21.24 13.06
CA VAL A 304 -11.02 -21.33 12.93
C VAL A 304 -10.55 -22.79 12.77
N ASN A 305 -11.43 -23.77 12.99
CA ASN A 305 -11.09 -25.20 12.99
C ASN A 305 -11.29 -25.87 11.61
N VAL A 306 -10.96 -25.16 10.53
CA VAL A 306 -11.25 -25.61 9.16
C VAL A 306 -10.11 -26.44 8.56
N HIS A 307 -8.86 -26.16 8.93
CA HIS A 307 -7.67 -26.79 8.36
C HIS A 307 -6.68 -27.26 9.45
N PRO A 308 -5.96 -28.40 9.28
CA PRO A 308 -5.00 -28.90 10.26
C PRO A 308 -3.90 -27.91 10.67
N THR A 309 -3.39 -27.12 9.72
CA THR A 309 -2.39 -26.04 9.99
C THR A 309 -3.02 -24.74 10.48
N LYS A 310 -4.37 -24.68 10.49
CA LYS A 310 -5.18 -23.54 10.93
C LYS A 310 -4.83 -22.22 10.21
N HIS A 311 -4.39 -22.29 8.95
CA HIS A 311 -4.08 -21.10 8.14
C HIS A 311 -5.30 -20.54 7.41
N GLU A 312 -6.41 -21.27 7.39
CA GLU A 312 -7.67 -20.90 6.75
C GLU A 312 -8.76 -20.76 7.81
N VAL A 313 -9.68 -19.82 7.61
CA VAL A 313 -10.83 -19.59 8.50
C VAL A 313 -12.09 -19.53 7.66
N ARG A 314 -13.24 -19.89 8.23
CA ARG A 314 -14.53 -19.74 7.58
C ARG A 314 -15.35 -18.70 8.31
N PHE A 315 -15.72 -17.64 7.59
CA PHE A 315 -16.66 -16.65 8.08
C PHE A 315 -18.08 -17.16 7.91
N ARG A 316 -18.94 -16.93 8.90
CA ARG A 316 -20.36 -17.25 8.82
C ARG A 316 -21.05 -16.45 7.71
N ASP A 317 -20.69 -15.17 7.56
CA ASP A 317 -21.11 -14.32 6.46
C ASP A 317 -19.89 -13.82 5.65
N SER A 318 -19.47 -14.66 4.71
CA SER A 318 -18.36 -14.37 3.80
C SER A 318 -18.59 -13.11 2.95
N ARG A 319 -19.83 -12.83 2.53
CA ARG A 319 -20.12 -11.69 1.64
C ARG A 319 -19.96 -10.37 2.38
N MET A 320 -20.51 -10.29 3.59
CA MET A 320 -20.37 -9.11 4.42
C MET A 320 -18.90 -8.76 4.69
N VAL A 321 -18.08 -9.75 5.03
CA VAL A 321 -16.63 -9.56 5.26
C VAL A 321 -15.93 -9.10 3.97
N HIS A 322 -16.24 -9.73 2.84
CA HIS A 322 -15.68 -9.36 1.55
C HIS A 322 -15.98 -7.89 1.20
N ASP A 323 -17.26 -7.49 1.28
CA ASP A 323 -17.71 -6.15 0.89
C ASP A 323 -17.18 -5.08 1.84
N PHE A 324 -17.04 -5.41 3.13
CA PHE A 324 -16.39 -4.54 4.11
C PHE A 324 -14.91 -4.31 3.81
N LEU A 325 -14.14 -5.38 3.56
CA LEU A 325 -12.72 -5.29 3.22
C LEU A 325 -12.52 -4.52 1.90
N TYR A 326 -13.25 -4.91 0.85
CA TYR A 326 -13.19 -4.24 -0.45
C TYR A 326 -13.56 -2.77 -0.32
N GLY A 327 -14.71 -2.44 0.27
CA GLY A 327 -15.19 -1.06 0.38
C GLY A 327 -14.27 -0.17 1.20
N THR A 328 -13.67 -0.70 2.27
CA THR A 328 -12.72 0.03 3.12
C THR A 328 -11.43 0.33 2.37
N LEU A 329 -10.81 -0.70 1.76
CA LEU A 329 -9.56 -0.54 1.02
C LEU A 329 -9.75 0.28 -0.25
N HIS A 330 -10.86 0.08 -0.97
CA HIS A 330 -11.16 0.82 -2.19
C HIS A 330 -11.33 2.32 -1.92
N ARG A 331 -12.00 2.69 -0.82
CA ARG A 331 -12.12 4.09 -0.40
C ARG A 331 -10.77 4.66 0.06
N ALA A 332 -10.06 3.97 0.94
CA ALA A 332 -8.76 4.41 1.43
C ALA A 332 -7.76 4.67 0.28
N LEU A 333 -7.73 3.80 -0.74
CA LEU A 333 -6.91 3.99 -1.94
C LEU A 333 -7.46 5.05 -2.90
N GLY A 334 -8.77 5.32 -2.88
CA GLY A 334 -9.42 6.35 -3.70
C GLY A 334 -9.15 7.77 -3.20
N GLU A 335 -9.05 7.93 -1.89
CA GLU A 335 -8.84 9.21 -1.22
C GLU A 335 -7.40 9.72 -1.30
N VAL A 336 -6.42 8.87 -1.66
CA VAL A 336 -5.02 9.27 -1.82
C VAL A 336 -4.86 10.29 -2.94
N ARG A 337 -4.59 11.54 -2.55
CA ARG A 337 -4.31 12.65 -3.46
C ARG A 337 -2.81 12.95 -3.50
N PRO A 338 -2.34 13.73 -4.50
CA PRO A 338 -0.95 14.17 -4.54
C PRO A 338 -0.51 14.86 -3.25
N ASP A 339 -1.40 15.62 -2.61
CA ASP A 339 -1.14 16.35 -1.35
C ASP A 339 -0.70 15.42 -0.20
N ASP A 340 -1.28 14.21 -0.13
CA ASP A 340 -0.95 13.22 0.92
C ASP A 340 0.46 12.62 0.75
N GLN A 341 1.02 12.68 -0.46
CA GLN A 341 2.35 12.16 -0.79
C GLN A 341 3.45 13.22 -0.66
N LEU A 342 3.08 14.49 -0.50
CA LEU A 342 4.00 15.63 -0.39
C LEU A 342 4.43 15.91 1.05
N ALA A 343 3.70 15.38 2.03
CA ALA A 343 4.10 15.47 3.42
C ALA A 343 5.37 14.62 3.66
N PRO A 344 6.46 15.20 4.21
CA PRO A 344 7.63 14.41 4.56
C PRO A 344 7.25 13.31 5.57
N PRO A 345 7.92 12.13 5.55
CA PRO A 345 7.64 10.99 6.44
C PRO A 345 8.05 11.29 7.89
N GLY A 346 7.32 12.20 8.54
CA GLY A 346 7.60 12.68 9.89
C GLY A 346 6.62 13.74 10.44
N ALA A 347 5.58 14.13 9.72
CA ALA A 347 4.65 15.18 10.15
C ALA A 347 3.23 14.68 10.48
N THR A 348 3.09 13.55 11.17
CA THR A 348 1.97 13.40 12.11
C THR A 348 2.32 14.20 13.37
N SER A 349 2.05 15.50 13.28
CA SER A 349 2.29 16.49 14.33
C SER A 349 1.34 16.30 15.50
N LEU A 350 1.67 15.41 16.44
CA LEU A 350 1.25 15.55 17.84
C LEU A 350 2.44 16.16 18.58
N THR A 351 2.42 17.48 18.68
CA THR A 351 3.49 18.30 19.23
C THR A 351 3.61 18.05 20.75
N GLU A 352 4.63 17.31 21.18
CA GLU A 352 5.11 17.44 22.56
C GLU A 352 5.91 18.75 22.69
N PRO A 353 5.60 19.63 23.67
CA PRO A 353 6.37 20.84 23.88
C PRO A 353 7.72 20.48 24.50
N ARG A 354 8.77 20.61 23.71
CA ARG A 354 10.15 20.54 24.17
C ARG A 354 10.42 21.78 25.05
N PRO A 355 10.74 21.65 26.35
CA PRO A 355 10.94 22.82 27.21
C PRO A 355 12.23 23.55 26.79
N THR A 356 12.11 24.84 26.48
CA THR A 356 13.23 25.77 26.25
C THR A 356 13.23 26.85 27.34
N GLY A 357 14.41 27.42 27.63
CA GLY A 357 14.63 28.38 28.72
C GLY A 357 15.50 27.84 29.85
N ALA A 358 15.49 28.48 31.02
CA ALA A 358 16.40 28.18 32.14
C ALA A 358 16.34 26.72 32.65
N ALA A 359 15.27 25.97 32.36
CA ALA A 359 15.17 24.54 32.64
C ALA A 359 16.01 23.65 31.69
N ALA A 360 16.49 24.20 30.58
CA ALA A 360 17.39 23.57 29.60
C ALA A 360 18.86 24.03 29.74
N GLY A 361 19.20 24.82 30.77
CA GLY A 361 20.59 25.13 31.13
C GLY A 361 21.29 26.22 30.31
N GLU A 362 20.56 27.00 29.50
CA GLU A 362 21.15 28.12 28.75
C GLU A 362 21.31 29.37 29.64
N PHE A 363 22.56 29.73 29.96
CA PHE A 363 22.93 30.98 30.61
C PHE A 363 23.38 32.00 29.56
N GLY A 364 22.68 33.14 29.48
CA GLY A 364 23.03 34.23 28.56
C GLY A 364 24.21 35.07 29.05
N PRO A 365 25.04 35.64 28.15
CA PRO A 365 26.08 36.58 28.54
C PRO A 365 25.47 37.94 28.92
N GLN A 366 26.03 38.49 30.00
CA GLN A 366 25.71 39.77 30.63
C GLN A 366 26.11 40.95 29.73
N GLY A 367 25.34 42.03 29.83
CA GLY A 367 25.34 43.14 28.88
C GLY A 367 26.51 44.11 28.95
N GLU A 368 26.62 44.92 27.89
CA GLU A 368 27.36 46.17 27.89
C GLU A 368 26.52 47.31 27.29
N MET A 369 26.78 48.48 27.86
CA MET A 369 26.00 49.72 27.85
C MET A 369 25.89 50.39 26.48
N ARG A 370 24.74 51.01 26.23
CA ARG A 370 24.55 52.09 25.26
C ARG A 370 24.39 53.41 26.00
N LEU A 371 25.21 54.41 25.66
CA LEU A 371 25.04 55.86 25.93
C LEU A 371 25.84 56.61 24.84
N ALA A 372 25.15 57.20 23.85
CA ALA A 372 24.89 58.66 23.69
C ALA A 372 26.02 59.32 22.82
N GLU A 373 25.80 60.28 21.92
CA GLU A 373 24.76 61.31 21.83
C GLU A 373 24.88 62.07 20.48
N SER A 374 23.73 62.44 19.88
CA SER A 374 23.37 63.71 19.18
C SER A 374 24.24 64.28 18.02
N VAL A 375 23.81 65.11 17.06
CA VAL A 375 22.77 66.17 16.91
C VAL A 375 22.63 66.38 15.36
N LEU A 376 21.49 66.63 14.68
CA LEU A 376 20.69 67.86 14.50
C LEU A 376 19.60 67.48 13.44
N GLU A 377 18.30 67.51 13.74
CA GLU A 377 17.36 68.65 13.67
C GLU A 377 16.75 68.92 12.28
N SER A 378 15.40 68.89 12.24
CA SER A 378 14.45 69.14 11.12
C SER A 378 14.39 70.65 10.72
N PRO A 379 13.54 71.19 9.80
CA PRO A 379 12.29 70.67 9.21
C PRO A 379 11.92 71.09 7.76
N ALA A 380 10.72 70.66 7.33
CA ALA A 380 9.73 71.29 6.43
C ALA A 380 10.13 71.82 5.03
N ALA A 381 9.35 71.44 4.01
CA ALA A 381 8.39 72.32 3.32
C ALA A 381 7.90 71.73 1.98
N ARG A 382 6.57 71.81 1.79
CA ARG A 382 5.89 71.80 0.49
C ARG A 382 5.72 73.26 0.04
N VAL A 383 6.11 73.60 -1.19
CA VAL A 383 5.60 74.68 -2.09
C VAL A 383 6.27 74.38 -3.45
N GLY A 384 5.68 74.44 -4.65
CA GLY A 384 4.42 75.03 -5.12
C GLY A 384 4.68 76.01 -6.28
N TRP A 385 3.75 76.04 -7.23
CA TRP A 385 3.31 77.22 -8.01
C TRP A 385 4.22 77.76 -9.14
N SER A 386 3.74 78.45 -10.18
CA SER A 386 2.46 79.13 -10.56
C SER A 386 2.51 79.36 -12.09
N GLY A 387 1.53 79.82 -12.88
CA GLY A 387 0.27 80.57 -12.77
C GLY A 387 0.01 81.15 -14.19
N GLY A 388 -1.14 81.70 -14.60
CA GLY A 388 -2.42 82.00 -13.97
C GLY A 388 -3.40 82.69 -14.98
N SER A 389 -4.62 82.94 -14.49
CA SER A 389 -5.57 84.03 -14.85
C SER A 389 -6.26 83.97 -16.24
N SER A 390 -7.54 84.31 -16.49
CA SER A 390 -8.60 85.00 -15.73
C SER A 390 -10.01 84.79 -16.35
N ALA A 391 -11.03 84.61 -15.48
CA ALA A 391 -12.41 85.12 -15.40
C ALA A 391 -13.39 85.39 -16.60
N SER A 392 -14.66 85.02 -16.30
CA SER A 392 -15.99 85.59 -16.67
C SER A 392 -16.54 85.34 -18.09
N GLY A 393 -17.81 85.03 -18.36
CA GLY A 393 -19.07 84.88 -17.62
C GLY A 393 -20.23 84.69 -18.63
N GLY A 394 -21.45 84.31 -18.19
CA GLY A 394 -22.70 84.52 -18.96
C GLY A 394 -23.55 83.29 -19.37
N SER A 395 -24.60 83.05 -18.57
CA SER A 395 -26.03 82.86 -18.94
C SER A 395 -26.48 82.23 -20.29
N SER A 396 -27.44 81.29 -20.13
CA SER A 396 -28.68 81.04 -20.91
C SER A 396 -28.64 80.48 -22.34
N GLY A 397 -29.47 79.46 -22.60
CA GLY A 397 -30.02 79.16 -23.92
C GLY A 397 -30.48 77.72 -24.13
N TYR A 398 -31.78 77.47 -23.98
CA TYR A 398 -32.46 76.24 -24.41
C TYR A 398 -32.57 76.17 -25.95
N SER A 399 -32.60 74.92 -26.45
CA SER A 399 -33.27 74.46 -27.68
C SER A 399 -32.59 74.70 -29.03
N ALA A 400 -32.24 73.62 -29.75
CA ALA A 400 -33.01 73.15 -30.91
C ALA A 400 -32.30 72.02 -31.68
N TYR A 401 -33.12 71.15 -32.25
CA TYR A 401 -32.89 70.03 -33.16
C TYR A 401 -31.84 70.24 -34.26
N THR A 402 -31.05 69.19 -34.54
CA THR A 402 -30.46 68.96 -35.88
C THR A 402 -30.42 67.47 -36.25
N ARG A 403 -30.79 67.24 -37.51
CA ARG A 403 -30.83 66.00 -38.30
C ARG A 403 -29.41 65.46 -38.60
N PRO A 404 -29.27 64.25 -39.16
CA PRO A 404 -28.03 63.48 -39.21
C PRO A 404 -27.12 63.85 -40.40
N GLU A 405 -25.82 63.87 -40.15
CA GLU A 405 -24.69 63.86 -41.10
C GLU A 405 -23.62 62.97 -40.45
N ALA A 406 -22.74 62.21 -41.09
CA ALA A 406 -22.34 61.89 -42.47
C ALA A 406 -21.53 60.56 -42.36
N PRO A 407 -21.16 59.85 -43.44
CA PRO A 407 -20.33 58.64 -43.30
C PRO A 407 -18.97 58.96 -42.65
N PRO A 408 -18.42 58.04 -41.83
CA PRO A 408 -17.17 58.26 -41.12
C PRO A 408 -16.03 58.53 -42.08
N SER A 409 -15.11 59.38 -41.66
CA SER A 409 -14.00 59.83 -42.50
C SER A 409 -13.00 58.70 -42.74
N LEU A 410 -12.29 58.75 -43.88
CA LEU A 410 -11.21 57.80 -44.22
C LEU A 410 -10.11 57.68 -43.12
N ALA A 411 -10.02 58.66 -42.22
CA ALA A 411 -9.13 58.61 -41.06
C ALA A 411 -9.60 57.63 -39.97
N GLU A 412 -10.92 57.48 -39.76
CA GLU A 412 -11.50 56.55 -38.77
C GLU A 412 -11.43 55.10 -39.27
N ALA A 413 -11.60 54.88 -40.59
CA ALA A 413 -11.38 53.58 -41.19
C ALA A 413 -9.91 53.13 -41.11
N GLY A 414 -8.95 54.07 -41.30
CA GLY A 414 -7.53 53.78 -41.14
C GLY A 414 -7.13 53.36 -39.72
N GLY A 415 -7.78 53.91 -38.69
CA GLY A 415 -7.55 53.52 -37.29
C GLY A 415 -8.00 52.09 -36.98
N ALA A 416 -9.15 51.68 -37.49
CA ALA A 416 -9.68 50.33 -37.33
C ALA A 416 -8.82 49.27 -38.06
N TYR A 417 -8.34 49.58 -39.28
CA TYR A 417 -7.43 48.70 -40.01
C TYR A 417 -6.05 48.60 -39.33
N LYS A 418 -5.56 49.68 -38.69
CA LYS A 418 -4.28 49.66 -37.96
C LYS A 418 -4.36 48.86 -36.64
N ALA A 419 -5.54 48.80 -36.02
CA ALA A 419 -5.79 47.95 -34.85
C ALA A 419 -5.83 46.45 -35.21
N TYR A 420 -6.29 46.10 -36.42
CA TYR A 420 -6.33 44.72 -36.90
C TYR A 420 -4.95 44.16 -37.30
N PHE A 421 -4.02 45.03 -37.68
CA PHE A 421 -2.64 44.69 -38.05
C PHE A 421 -1.61 45.07 -36.97
N ALA A 422 -2.05 45.44 -35.78
CA ALA A 422 -1.15 45.64 -34.64
C ALA A 422 -0.50 44.30 -34.29
N PRO A 423 0.83 44.21 -34.15
CA PRO A 423 1.48 42.98 -33.75
C PRO A 423 0.96 42.57 -32.39
N LEU A 424 0.55 41.30 -32.25
CA LEU A 424 0.19 40.70 -30.96
C LEU A 424 1.30 41.05 -29.95
N PRO A 425 0.96 41.49 -28.72
CA PRO A 425 1.97 41.77 -27.71
C PRO A 425 2.85 40.54 -27.58
N ALA A 426 4.15 40.73 -27.80
CA ALA A 426 5.15 39.69 -27.55
C ALA A 426 4.93 39.18 -26.13
N GLY A 427 4.80 37.86 -26.00
CA GLY A 427 4.27 37.17 -24.83
C GLY A 427 4.63 37.84 -23.52
N GLU A 428 3.61 38.11 -22.71
CA GLU A 428 3.79 38.38 -21.28
C GLU A 428 4.71 37.30 -20.72
N ALA A 429 5.81 37.74 -20.11
CA ALA A 429 6.64 36.88 -19.29
C ALA A 429 5.73 36.17 -18.27
N PRO A 430 6.00 34.89 -17.95
CA PRO A 430 5.17 34.15 -17.01
C PRO A 430 4.99 34.97 -15.73
N ALA A 431 3.74 35.15 -15.32
CA ALA A 431 3.40 35.85 -14.08
C ALA A 431 4.25 35.25 -12.94
N ALA A 432 4.96 36.10 -12.22
CA ALA A 432 5.72 35.70 -11.06
C ALA A 432 4.81 34.95 -10.07
N LEU A 433 5.33 33.86 -9.49
CA LEU A 433 4.63 33.07 -8.47
C LEU A 433 4.16 33.99 -7.33
N PRO A 434 2.95 33.79 -6.78
CA PRO A 434 2.52 34.51 -5.58
C PRO A 434 3.48 34.22 -4.41
N GLU A 435 3.90 35.28 -3.70
CA GLU A 435 4.96 35.23 -2.67
C GLU A 435 4.54 34.51 -1.35
N SER A 436 3.29 34.08 -1.21
CA SER A 436 2.77 33.35 -0.06
C SER A 436 2.78 31.83 -0.31
N ALA A 437 3.57 31.09 0.46
CA ALA A 437 3.64 29.62 0.43
C ALA A 437 2.29 28.90 0.73
N GLN A 438 1.26 29.63 1.19
CA GLN A 438 -0.08 29.10 1.46
C GLN A 438 -1.00 29.06 0.24
N ASP A 439 -0.64 29.72 -0.88
CA ASP A 439 -1.47 29.78 -2.09
C ASP A 439 -0.93 28.92 -3.25
N ILE A 440 0.20 28.22 -3.05
CA ILE A 440 0.80 27.35 -4.08
C ILE A 440 0.11 25.99 -4.02
N PRO A 441 -0.51 25.53 -5.11
CA PRO A 441 -1.17 24.24 -5.08
C PRO A 441 -0.20 23.04 -4.97
N PRO A 442 -0.67 21.83 -4.62
CA PRO A 442 0.15 20.63 -4.41
C PRO A 442 1.10 20.30 -5.58
N LEU A 443 0.61 20.26 -6.81
CA LEU A 443 1.45 20.03 -8.01
C LEU A 443 2.08 21.33 -8.55
N GLY A 444 1.81 22.46 -7.90
CA GLY A 444 2.40 23.74 -8.23
C GLY A 444 1.98 24.30 -9.58
N TYR A 445 2.86 25.14 -10.14
CA TYR A 445 2.66 25.77 -11.44
C TYR A 445 3.62 25.21 -12.49
N ALA A 446 3.10 24.93 -13.68
CA ALA A 446 3.88 24.43 -14.80
C ALA A 446 4.93 25.46 -15.24
N LEU A 447 6.17 25.01 -15.35
CA LEU A 447 7.33 25.78 -15.83
C LEU A 447 7.57 25.58 -17.32
N ALA A 448 7.59 24.32 -17.76
CA ALA A 448 7.95 23.95 -19.13
C ALA A 448 7.52 22.53 -19.48
N GLN A 449 7.46 22.25 -20.78
CA GLN A 449 7.30 20.90 -21.30
C GLN A 449 8.63 20.35 -21.81
N LEU A 450 9.07 19.21 -21.27
CA LEU A 450 10.31 18.55 -21.65
C LEU A 450 10.02 17.46 -22.70
N LYS A 451 10.64 17.62 -23.88
CA LYS A 451 10.60 16.68 -25.02
C LYS A 451 9.18 16.30 -25.47
N GLY A 452 8.16 17.11 -25.16
CA GLY A 452 6.77 16.82 -25.51
C GLY A 452 6.16 15.65 -24.74
N ILE A 453 6.80 15.22 -23.64
CA ILE A 453 6.43 14.03 -22.84
C ILE A 453 6.17 14.43 -21.40
N TYR A 454 7.09 15.18 -20.78
CA TYR A 454 7.00 15.54 -19.37
C TYR A 454 6.60 16.99 -19.17
N ILE A 455 5.79 17.26 -18.16
CA ILE A 455 5.56 18.59 -17.63
C ILE A 455 6.47 18.77 -16.42
N LEU A 456 7.23 19.87 -16.43
CA LEU A 456 8.00 20.33 -15.27
C LEU A 456 7.14 21.37 -14.55
N ALA A 457 6.93 21.21 -13.26
CA ALA A 457 6.20 22.14 -12.42
C ALA A 457 6.96 22.44 -11.12
N GLU A 458 6.70 23.60 -10.54
CA GLU A 458 7.32 24.04 -9.29
C GLU A 458 6.23 24.26 -8.24
N ASN A 459 6.39 23.59 -7.10
CA ASN A 459 5.55 23.77 -5.92
C ASN A 459 6.38 24.30 -4.74
N ALA A 460 5.74 24.42 -3.57
CA ALA A 460 6.40 24.94 -2.36
C ALA A 460 7.61 24.09 -1.87
N HIS A 461 7.73 22.83 -2.31
CA HIS A 461 8.74 21.89 -1.85
C HIS A 461 9.91 21.69 -2.84
N GLY A 462 9.70 21.96 -4.13
CA GLY A 462 10.72 21.81 -5.16
C GLY A 462 10.16 21.53 -6.56
N LEU A 463 10.85 20.67 -7.30
CA LEU A 463 10.54 20.34 -8.70
C LEU A 463 9.61 19.12 -8.76
N VAL A 464 8.48 19.28 -9.43
CA VAL A 464 7.54 18.20 -9.76
C VAL A 464 7.71 17.82 -11.23
N LEU A 465 7.87 16.53 -11.51
CA LEU A 465 7.88 15.98 -12.86
C LEU A 465 6.63 15.15 -13.08
N VAL A 466 5.87 15.46 -14.13
CA VAL A 466 4.62 14.78 -14.50
C VAL A 466 4.75 14.15 -15.87
N ASP A 467 4.40 12.87 -15.99
CA ASP A 467 4.17 12.20 -17.28
C ASP A 467 2.78 12.60 -17.80
N MET A 468 2.78 13.44 -18.83
CA MET A 468 1.56 13.99 -19.42
C MET A 468 0.65 12.90 -19.98
N HIS A 469 1.22 11.85 -20.56
CA HIS A 469 0.43 10.79 -21.20
C HIS A 469 -0.28 9.97 -20.13
N ALA A 470 0.47 9.51 -19.13
CA ALA A 470 -0.06 8.72 -18.02
C ALA A 470 -1.12 9.50 -17.21
N ALA A 471 -0.87 10.79 -16.96
CA ALA A 471 -1.80 11.67 -16.27
C ALA A 471 -3.11 11.89 -17.06
N HIS A 472 -3.01 12.22 -18.35
CA HIS A 472 -4.20 12.47 -19.17
C HIS A 472 -5.03 11.20 -19.39
N GLU A 473 -4.38 10.05 -19.54
CA GLU A 473 -5.03 8.74 -19.61
C GLU A 473 -5.87 8.48 -18.35
N ARG A 474 -5.32 8.71 -17.14
CA ARG A 474 -6.05 8.54 -15.88
C ARG A 474 -7.23 9.52 -15.76
N ILE A 475 -7.03 10.80 -16.06
CA ILE A 475 -8.11 11.80 -16.02
C ILE A 475 -9.24 11.42 -16.97
N THR A 476 -8.90 11.01 -18.19
CA THR A 476 -9.87 10.60 -19.20
C THR A 476 -10.62 9.35 -18.76
N TYR A 477 -9.91 8.37 -18.21
CA TYR A 477 -10.48 7.14 -17.69
C TYR A 477 -11.50 7.37 -16.57
N GLU A 478 -11.14 8.16 -15.55
CA GLU A 478 -12.07 8.42 -14.44
C GLU A 478 -13.29 9.23 -14.92
N ARG A 479 -13.10 10.18 -15.84
CA ARG A 479 -14.23 10.90 -16.48
C ARG A 479 -15.16 9.95 -17.25
N LEU A 480 -14.59 9.01 -18.00
CA LEU A 480 -15.35 7.98 -18.72
C LEU A 480 -16.11 7.08 -17.74
N LYS A 481 -15.49 6.67 -16.64
CA LYS A 481 -16.10 5.82 -15.60
C LYS A 481 -17.26 6.52 -14.89
N VAL A 482 -17.08 7.78 -14.51
CA VAL A 482 -18.14 8.61 -13.91
C VAL A 482 -19.30 8.81 -14.88
N ALA A 483 -19.01 9.13 -16.15
CA ALA A 483 -20.04 9.29 -17.16
C ALA A 483 -20.80 7.98 -17.42
N MET A 484 -20.08 6.85 -17.52
CA MET A 484 -20.67 5.52 -17.72
C MET A 484 -21.60 5.09 -16.58
N ALA A 485 -21.24 5.40 -15.32
CA ALA A 485 -22.03 5.03 -14.15
C ALA A 485 -23.38 5.77 -14.05
N SER A 486 -23.54 6.88 -14.79
CA SER A 486 -24.75 7.72 -14.75
C SER A 486 -25.79 7.30 -15.80
N GLU A 487 -25.63 7.72 -17.06
CA GLU A 487 -26.59 7.50 -18.16
C GLU A 487 -25.94 6.87 -19.41
N GLY A 488 -24.67 6.45 -19.32
CA GLY A 488 -23.85 6.04 -20.46
C GLY A 488 -23.07 7.20 -21.08
N LEU A 489 -22.21 6.90 -22.05
CA LEU A 489 -21.35 7.90 -22.67
C LEU A 489 -22.11 8.68 -23.75
N ARG A 490 -22.05 10.01 -23.66
CA ARG A 490 -22.60 10.88 -24.71
C ARG A 490 -21.76 10.78 -25.96
N GLY A 491 -22.40 10.46 -27.08
CA GLY A 491 -21.74 10.47 -28.39
C GLY A 491 -21.80 11.82 -29.08
N GLN A 492 -20.84 12.04 -29.96
CA GLN A 492 -20.72 13.15 -30.88
C GLN A 492 -20.75 12.60 -32.31
N PRO A 493 -21.74 12.98 -33.13
CA PRO A 493 -21.79 12.58 -34.52
C PRO A 493 -20.58 13.11 -35.30
N LEU A 494 -20.02 12.28 -36.16
CA LEU A 494 -18.97 12.67 -37.10
C LEU A 494 -19.59 13.49 -38.24
N LEU A 495 -18.91 14.56 -38.66
CA LEU A 495 -19.34 15.37 -39.81
C LEU A 495 -19.38 14.54 -41.10
N VAL A 496 -18.46 13.60 -41.23
CA VAL A 496 -18.39 12.63 -42.32
C VAL A 496 -18.22 11.24 -41.71
N PRO A 497 -19.13 10.29 -41.97
CA PRO A 497 -18.95 8.93 -41.49
C PRO A 497 -17.65 8.31 -42.02
N GLU A 498 -16.88 7.68 -41.14
CA GLU A 498 -15.65 6.98 -41.51
C GLU A 498 -15.95 5.51 -41.78
N SER A 499 -15.44 4.98 -42.90
CA SER A 499 -15.60 3.56 -43.26
C SER A 499 -14.38 2.76 -42.83
N ILE A 500 -14.61 1.62 -42.19
CA ILE A 500 -13.57 0.72 -41.71
C ILE A 500 -13.76 -0.68 -42.30
N ALA A 501 -12.66 -1.26 -42.80
CA ALA A 501 -12.62 -2.64 -43.27
C ALA A 501 -12.35 -3.59 -42.10
N VAL A 502 -13.24 -4.53 -41.84
CA VAL A 502 -13.18 -5.47 -40.71
C VAL A 502 -13.46 -6.89 -41.21
N SER A 503 -13.09 -7.91 -40.44
CA SER A 503 -13.50 -9.28 -40.75
C SER A 503 -15.01 -9.47 -40.57
N GLU A 504 -15.57 -10.48 -41.21
CA GLU A 504 -17.00 -10.81 -41.08
C GLU A 504 -17.41 -11.01 -39.61
N ARG A 505 -16.56 -11.70 -38.83
CA ARG A 505 -16.74 -11.92 -37.40
C ARG A 505 -16.76 -10.63 -36.57
N GLU A 506 -15.93 -9.65 -36.92
CA GLU A 506 -15.91 -8.34 -36.26
C GLU A 506 -17.15 -7.51 -36.62
N ALA A 507 -17.62 -7.60 -37.87
CA ALA A 507 -18.86 -6.96 -38.31
C ALA A 507 -20.09 -7.55 -37.60
N ASP A 508 -20.16 -8.87 -37.47
CA ASP A 508 -21.21 -9.57 -36.74
C ASP A 508 -21.21 -9.15 -35.26
N CYS A 509 -20.04 -9.09 -34.63
CA CYS A 509 -19.89 -8.63 -33.24
C CYS A 509 -20.44 -7.20 -33.03
N ALA A 510 -20.11 -6.28 -33.94
CA ALA A 510 -20.59 -4.89 -33.86
C ALA A 510 -22.13 -4.78 -34.00
N GLU A 511 -22.73 -5.63 -34.83
CA GLU A 511 -24.18 -5.68 -35.05
C GLU A 511 -24.91 -6.34 -33.87
N GLU A 512 -24.43 -7.49 -33.41
CA GLU A 512 -24.96 -8.23 -32.26
C GLU A 512 -24.90 -7.42 -30.96
N HIS A 513 -23.82 -6.64 -30.76
CA HIS A 513 -23.59 -5.84 -29.55
C HIS A 513 -23.88 -4.34 -29.74
N SER A 514 -24.71 -3.96 -30.70
CA SER A 514 -25.04 -2.55 -31.00
C SER A 514 -25.49 -1.73 -29.78
N SER A 515 -26.26 -2.32 -28.86
CA SER A 515 -26.69 -1.67 -27.62
C SER A 515 -25.53 -1.31 -26.67
N TRP A 516 -24.46 -2.11 -26.66
CA TRP A 516 -23.25 -1.82 -25.91
C TRP A 516 -22.46 -0.69 -26.56
N PHE A 517 -22.32 -0.69 -27.88
CA PHE A 517 -21.69 0.42 -28.61
C PHE A 517 -22.42 1.74 -28.37
N GLN A 518 -23.76 1.74 -28.38
CA GLN A 518 -24.55 2.92 -28.03
C GLN A 518 -24.31 3.42 -26.60
N ARG A 519 -24.25 2.51 -25.62
CA ARG A 519 -23.89 2.86 -24.23
C ARG A 519 -22.47 3.40 -24.10
N LEU A 520 -21.55 2.89 -24.91
CA LEU A 520 -20.18 3.40 -25.03
C LEU A 520 -20.10 4.72 -25.80
N GLY A 521 -21.20 5.21 -26.41
CA GLY A 521 -21.27 6.47 -27.15
C GLY A 521 -20.99 6.36 -28.65
N PHE A 522 -20.84 5.13 -29.17
CA PHE A 522 -20.65 4.85 -30.59
C PHE A 522 -21.97 4.61 -31.32
N GLU A 523 -21.99 4.99 -32.59
CA GLU A 523 -23.01 4.57 -33.55
C GLU A 523 -22.29 3.93 -34.73
N LEU A 524 -22.38 2.59 -34.81
CA LEU A 524 -21.81 1.79 -35.88
C LEU A 524 -22.93 1.29 -36.79
N GLN A 525 -22.69 1.33 -38.09
CA GLN A 525 -23.60 0.76 -39.08
C GLN A 525 -22.86 -0.20 -39.99
N ARG A 526 -23.39 -1.41 -40.16
CA ARG A 526 -22.87 -2.36 -41.14
C ARG A 526 -23.19 -1.90 -42.57
N LEU A 527 -22.17 -1.82 -43.41
CA LEU A 527 -22.29 -1.47 -44.83
C LEU A 527 -22.24 -2.71 -45.74
N GLY A 528 -21.57 -3.77 -45.29
CA GLY A 528 -21.42 -5.04 -46.00
C GLY A 528 -20.87 -6.14 -45.10
N PRO A 529 -20.51 -7.31 -45.66
CA PRO A 529 -20.02 -8.45 -44.88
C PRO A 529 -18.77 -8.12 -44.06
N GLU A 530 -17.84 -7.33 -44.63
CA GLU A 530 -16.52 -6.99 -44.09
C GLU A 530 -16.32 -5.46 -43.92
N SER A 531 -17.40 -4.70 -43.76
CA SER A 531 -17.31 -3.24 -43.65
C SER A 531 -18.32 -2.61 -42.70
N LEU A 532 -17.83 -1.68 -41.89
CA LEU A 532 -18.61 -0.88 -40.95
C LEU A 532 -18.40 0.62 -41.22
N ALA A 533 -19.44 1.41 -41.00
CA ALA A 533 -19.38 2.86 -40.94
C ALA A 533 -19.47 3.34 -39.49
N ILE A 534 -18.54 4.20 -39.09
CA ILE A 534 -18.57 4.92 -37.82
C ILE A 534 -19.31 6.23 -38.08
N ARG A 535 -20.47 6.41 -37.43
CA ARG A 535 -21.26 7.64 -37.51
C ARG A 535 -21.12 8.54 -36.30
N GLN A 536 -20.83 7.94 -35.15
CA GLN A 536 -20.75 8.64 -33.88
C GLN A 536 -19.64 8.03 -33.03
N ILE A 537 -18.90 8.89 -32.32
CA ILE A 537 -17.87 8.50 -31.35
C ILE A 537 -18.14 9.18 -29.99
N PRO A 538 -17.57 8.69 -28.88
CA PRO A 538 -17.80 9.28 -27.56
C PRO A 538 -17.22 10.69 -27.49
N ALA A 539 -17.99 11.67 -26.99
CA ALA A 539 -17.59 13.08 -26.99
C ALA A 539 -16.31 13.35 -26.17
N LEU A 540 -16.07 12.55 -25.12
CA LEU A 540 -14.85 12.61 -24.31
C LEU A 540 -13.60 12.17 -25.09
N LEU A 541 -13.77 11.43 -26.20
CA LEU A 541 -12.70 10.86 -27.02
C LEU A 541 -12.64 11.49 -28.42
N LYS A 542 -13.13 12.73 -28.58
CA LYS A 542 -13.17 13.44 -29.88
C LYS A 542 -11.81 13.61 -30.58
N GLN A 543 -10.70 13.44 -29.85
CA GLN A 543 -9.33 13.55 -30.39
C GLN A 543 -8.69 12.17 -30.71
N ALA A 544 -9.39 11.08 -30.41
CA ALA A 544 -8.95 9.72 -30.68
C ALA A 544 -9.06 9.39 -32.18
N GLU A 545 -8.22 8.46 -32.65
CA GLU A 545 -8.36 7.87 -33.98
C GLU A 545 -9.56 6.91 -33.98
N ALA A 546 -10.70 7.37 -34.54
CA ALA A 546 -11.98 6.67 -34.48
C ALA A 546 -11.89 5.22 -35.00
N THR A 547 -11.19 5.02 -36.12
CA THR A 547 -11.00 3.71 -36.74
C THR A 547 -10.26 2.73 -35.83
N GLN A 548 -9.17 3.15 -35.19
CA GLN A 548 -8.37 2.28 -34.33
C GLN A 548 -9.10 1.99 -33.00
N LEU A 549 -9.72 3.01 -32.42
CA LEU A 549 -10.50 2.89 -31.20
C LEU A 549 -11.64 1.86 -31.35
N VAL A 550 -12.39 1.91 -32.45
CA VAL A 550 -13.48 0.95 -32.70
C VAL A 550 -12.94 -0.47 -32.87
N ARG A 551 -11.80 -0.66 -33.57
CA ARG A 551 -11.17 -1.98 -33.71
C ARG A 551 -10.78 -2.57 -32.36
N ASP A 552 -10.11 -1.79 -31.51
CA ASP A 552 -9.65 -2.28 -30.22
C ASP A 552 -10.84 -2.61 -29.30
N VAL A 553 -11.92 -1.82 -29.33
CA VAL A 553 -13.16 -2.14 -28.59
C VAL A 553 -13.83 -3.41 -29.13
N ILE A 554 -13.85 -3.64 -30.46
CA ILE A 554 -14.37 -4.89 -31.03
C ILE A 554 -13.51 -6.08 -30.60
N ALA A 555 -12.18 -5.94 -30.64
CA ALA A 555 -11.26 -6.99 -30.22
C ALA A 555 -11.47 -7.38 -28.74
N ASP A 556 -11.58 -6.39 -27.87
CA ASP A 556 -11.88 -6.59 -26.45
C ASP A 556 -13.24 -7.30 -26.26
N LEU A 557 -14.29 -6.86 -26.96
CA LEU A 557 -15.62 -7.49 -26.88
C LEU A 557 -15.62 -8.95 -27.38
N LEU A 558 -14.86 -9.24 -28.44
CA LEU A 558 -14.69 -10.61 -28.95
C LEU A 558 -13.93 -11.52 -27.98
N GLU A 559 -13.04 -10.96 -27.15
CA GLU A 559 -12.30 -11.71 -26.13
C GLU A 559 -13.17 -12.02 -24.90
N TYR A 560 -13.96 -11.05 -24.41
CA TYR A 560 -14.71 -11.19 -23.15
C TYR A 560 -16.05 -11.96 -23.28
N GLY A 561 -16.65 -12.04 -24.48
CA GLY A 561 -17.87 -12.82 -24.73
C GLY A 561 -19.17 -12.16 -24.23
N THR A 562 -20.16 -12.94 -23.79
CA THR A 562 -21.56 -12.50 -23.54
C THR A 562 -21.75 -11.41 -22.45
N SER A 563 -22.94 -10.78 -22.45
CA SER A 563 -23.33 -9.58 -21.69
C SER A 563 -22.91 -9.48 -20.21
N ASP A 564 -22.97 -10.57 -19.44
CA ASP A 564 -22.60 -10.53 -18.01
C ASP A 564 -21.09 -10.42 -17.79
N ARG A 565 -20.29 -10.99 -18.70
CA ARG A 565 -18.83 -10.85 -18.69
C ARG A 565 -18.42 -9.46 -19.15
N ILE A 566 -19.09 -8.89 -20.15
CA ILE A 566 -18.83 -7.51 -20.60
C ILE A 566 -19.03 -6.51 -19.45
N GLN A 567 -20.05 -6.69 -18.60
CA GLN A 567 -20.21 -5.85 -17.41
C GLN A 567 -19.05 -5.99 -16.41
N ALA A 568 -18.54 -7.20 -16.21
CA ALA A 568 -17.40 -7.46 -15.31
C ALA A 568 -16.05 -6.92 -15.85
N HIS A 569 -15.98 -6.66 -17.16
CA HIS A 569 -14.82 -6.13 -17.88
C HIS A 569 -15.01 -4.69 -18.41
N LEU A 570 -16.08 -4.02 -18.00
CA LEU A 570 -16.37 -2.63 -18.40
C LEU A 570 -15.20 -1.68 -18.09
N ASN A 571 -14.59 -1.82 -16.91
CA ASN A 571 -13.43 -1.02 -16.52
C ASN A 571 -12.21 -1.23 -17.42
N GLU A 572 -12.06 -2.42 -18.01
CA GLU A 572 -10.95 -2.69 -18.94
C GLU A 572 -11.22 -2.02 -20.29
N LEU A 573 -12.45 -2.13 -20.81
CA LEU A 573 -12.89 -1.40 -22.02
C LEU A 573 -12.71 0.11 -21.88
N LEU A 574 -13.14 0.70 -20.77
CA LEU A 574 -12.95 2.13 -20.52
C LEU A 574 -11.47 2.51 -20.42
N GLY A 575 -10.62 1.59 -19.94
CA GLY A 575 -9.16 1.75 -19.90
C GLY A 575 -8.58 1.82 -21.31
N THR A 576 -8.91 0.85 -22.16
CA THR A 576 -8.54 0.84 -23.59
C THR A 576 -8.98 2.14 -24.28
N MET A 577 -10.23 2.56 -24.06
CA MET A 577 -10.78 3.79 -24.61
C MET A 577 -10.02 5.06 -24.15
N ALA A 578 -9.62 5.11 -22.88
CA ALA A 578 -8.87 6.24 -22.33
C ALA A 578 -7.47 6.40 -22.94
N CYS A 579 -6.80 5.29 -23.28
CA CYS A 579 -5.49 5.31 -23.98
C CYS A 579 -5.55 6.05 -25.32
N HIS A 580 -6.65 5.88 -26.05
CA HIS A 580 -6.86 6.52 -27.35
C HIS A 580 -7.23 8.00 -27.25
N GLY A 581 -7.85 8.41 -26.13
CA GLY A 581 -8.12 9.81 -25.81
C GLY A 581 -6.96 10.56 -25.19
N ALA A 582 -5.92 9.85 -24.74
CA ALA A 582 -4.75 10.44 -24.08
C ALA A 582 -4.00 11.39 -25.04
N VAL A 583 -3.42 12.48 -24.52
CA VAL A 583 -2.61 13.39 -25.34
C VAL A 583 -1.47 12.58 -25.96
N ARG A 584 -1.35 12.63 -27.30
CA ARG A 584 -0.25 11.95 -28.00
C ARG A 584 1.09 12.45 -27.46
N ALA A 585 2.00 11.51 -27.22
CA ALA A 585 3.41 11.84 -26.99
C ALA A 585 3.86 12.79 -28.11
N ASN A 586 4.40 13.95 -27.73
CA ASN A 586 4.88 15.05 -28.60
C ASN A 586 3.90 16.17 -28.97
N ARG A 587 2.65 16.22 -28.47
CA ARG A 587 1.85 17.46 -28.59
C ARG A 587 2.46 18.54 -27.69
N ARG A 588 2.69 19.73 -28.26
CA ARG A 588 3.11 20.91 -27.48
C ARG A 588 1.90 21.50 -26.75
N LEU A 589 1.96 21.56 -25.43
CA LEU A 589 0.96 22.23 -24.59
C LEU A 589 1.42 23.65 -24.24
N THR A 590 0.45 24.56 -24.16
CA THR A 590 0.66 25.91 -23.61
C THR A 590 0.74 25.87 -22.08
N LEU A 591 1.33 26.89 -21.45
CA LEU A 591 1.38 26.98 -19.97
C LEU A 591 0.00 26.92 -19.31
N PRO A 592 -1.06 27.60 -19.83
CA PRO A 592 -2.41 27.45 -19.29
C PRO A 592 -2.96 26.02 -19.42
N GLU A 593 -2.72 25.34 -20.55
CA GLU A 593 -3.14 23.93 -20.73
C GLU A 593 -2.41 22.99 -19.77
N MET A 594 -1.10 23.20 -19.55
CA MET A 594 -0.34 22.40 -18.59
C MET A 594 -0.85 22.62 -17.16
N ASN A 595 -1.06 23.88 -16.76
CA ASN A 595 -1.63 24.18 -15.45
C ASN A 595 -3.02 23.58 -15.27
N ALA A 596 -3.89 23.67 -16.27
CA ALA A 596 -5.22 23.04 -16.24
C ALA A 596 -5.13 21.53 -16.03
N LEU A 597 -4.18 20.84 -16.70
CA LEU A 597 -3.94 19.42 -16.49
C LEU A 597 -3.47 19.13 -15.06
N LEU A 598 -2.58 19.94 -14.48
CA LEU A 598 -2.18 19.80 -13.08
C LEU A 598 -3.38 19.97 -12.12
N ARG A 599 -4.23 20.97 -12.37
CA ARG A 599 -5.46 21.17 -11.58
C ARG A 599 -6.40 19.96 -11.69
N ASP A 600 -6.57 19.42 -12.90
CA ASP A 600 -7.39 18.23 -13.14
C ASP A 600 -6.83 17.01 -12.40
N MET A 601 -5.50 16.82 -12.37
CA MET A 601 -4.85 15.73 -11.62
C MET A 601 -5.11 15.83 -10.11
N GLU A 602 -5.11 17.02 -9.53
CA GLU A 602 -5.31 17.18 -8.09
C GLU A 602 -6.75 16.86 -7.64
N ILE A 603 -7.72 17.01 -8.54
CA ILE A 603 -9.13 16.70 -8.28
C ILE A 603 -9.47 15.24 -8.61
N THR A 604 -8.72 14.63 -9.54
CA THR A 604 -8.97 13.26 -10.01
C THR A 604 -8.55 12.22 -8.96
N GLU A 605 -9.45 11.28 -8.66
CA GLU A 605 -9.16 10.16 -7.76
C GLU A 605 -8.00 9.30 -8.31
N ARG A 606 -7.11 8.83 -7.41
CA ARG A 606 -5.97 7.95 -7.76
C ARG A 606 -5.07 8.52 -8.85
N SER A 607 -4.98 9.85 -8.95
CA SER A 607 -4.23 10.51 -10.02
C SER A 607 -2.75 10.20 -10.03
N GLY A 608 -2.17 9.69 -8.94
CA GLY A 608 -0.75 9.31 -8.82
C GLY A 608 -0.31 8.10 -9.65
N GLN A 609 -1.23 7.29 -10.18
CA GLN A 609 -0.91 6.16 -11.08
C GLN A 609 -1.85 6.12 -12.29
N CYS A 610 -1.35 5.71 -13.46
CA CYS A 610 -2.21 5.42 -14.60
C CYS A 610 -2.94 4.07 -14.45
N ASN A 611 -3.83 3.75 -15.38
CA ASN A 611 -4.61 2.50 -15.37
C ASN A 611 -3.72 1.25 -15.50
N HIS A 612 -2.49 1.45 -15.99
CA HIS A 612 -1.45 0.43 -16.10
C HIS A 612 -0.49 0.42 -14.89
N GLY A 613 -0.80 1.15 -13.81
CA GLY A 613 0.01 1.18 -12.59
C GLY A 613 1.37 1.89 -12.71
N ARG A 614 1.60 2.69 -13.76
CA ARG A 614 2.79 3.55 -13.87
C ARG A 614 2.56 4.83 -13.06
N PRO A 615 3.56 5.38 -12.37
CA PRO A 615 3.42 6.67 -11.70
C PRO A 615 3.16 7.77 -12.73
N THR A 616 2.23 8.66 -12.43
CA THR A 616 1.91 9.82 -13.29
C THR A 616 2.77 11.04 -12.94
N TRP A 617 3.30 11.11 -11.72
CA TRP A 617 4.18 12.18 -11.28
C TRP A 617 5.20 11.70 -10.24
N THR A 618 6.24 12.50 -10.05
CA THR A 618 7.25 12.34 -8.99
C THR A 618 7.75 13.72 -8.58
N GLN A 619 8.33 13.84 -7.38
CA GLN A 619 8.89 15.09 -6.87
C GLN A 619 10.36 14.94 -6.49
N LEU A 620 11.12 16.00 -6.72
CA LEU A 620 12.47 16.21 -6.20
C LEU A 620 12.46 17.45 -5.30
N GLY A 621 12.70 17.23 -4.00
CA GLY A 621 12.79 18.32 -3.04
C GLY A 621 14.05 19.17 -3.24
N LEU A 622 14.07 20.40 -2.71
CA LEU A 622 15.25 21.28 -2.79
C LEU A 622 16.54 20.63 -2.26
N ASP A 623 16.48 19.92 -1.13
CA ASP A 623 17.64 19.20 -0.57
C ASP A 623 18.18 18.12 -1.52
N GLU A 624 17.30 17.46 -2.28
CA GLU A 624 17.69 16.42 -3.24
C GLU A 624 18.30 17.04 -4.49
N LEU A 625 17.74 18.16 -4.95
CA LEU A 625 18.31 18.95 -6.04
C LEU A 625 19.70 19.47 -5.67
N ASP A 626 19.89 19.99 -4.45
CA ASP A 626 21.19 20.47 -3.98
C ASP A 626 22.23 19.35 -3.91
N LYS A 627 21.83 18.14 -3.49
CA LYS A 627 22.72 16.96 -3.49
C LYS A 627 23.24 16.60 -4.88
N LEU A 628 22.44 16.78 -5.94
CA LEU A 628 22.89 16.52 -7.32
C LEU A 628 24.07 17.41 -7.73
N PHE A 629 24.18 18.60 -7.13
CA PHE A 629 25.24 19.58 -7.40
C PHE A 629 26.26 19.69 -6.26
N LEU A 630 26.25 18.76 -5.30
CA LEU A 630 27.12 18.76 -4.13
C LEU A 630 27.07 20.08 -3.32
N ARG A 631 25.94 20.79 -3.36
CA ARG A 631 25.73 21.99 -2.55
C ARG A 631 25.49 21.60 -1.09
N GLY A 632 26.04 22.37 -0.15
CA GLY A 632 25.96 22.09 1.29
C GLY A 632 27.00 21.10 1.84
N ARG A 633 28.08 20.83 1.08
CA ARG A 633 29.31 20.22 1.58
C ARG A 633 30.43 21.23 1.72
#